data_AF-A0A2I7SMZ4-F1
#
_entry.id   AF-A0A2I7SMZ4-F1
#
_cell.length_a   1.000
_cell.length_b   1.000
_cell.length_c   1.000
_cell.angle_alpha   90.00
_cell.angle_beta   90.00
_cell.angle_gamma   90.00
#
_symmetry.space_group_name_H-M   'P 1'
#
loop_
_entity.id
_entity.type
_entity.pdbx_description
1 polymer ?
#
loop_
_entity_poly.entity_id
_entity_poly.type
_entity_poly.pdbx_seq_one_letter_code
_entity_poly.pdbx_strand_id
1 'polypeptide(L)'
;MTYEDFVEGIKPIEPEKEGDPVIYRVEEGIFRKLCIEASFSLAKEEESVATENVLDFSLAFDNFVQEIEEKLASEETIEIATKNGGKVVVDGISQQGNIIIKHPGKDNTYPVSKQRLSKLHAAFPDLADVNNIDQQFRSIIGGSNSTANWSVLNAIRNNNPVTKETPKEIRKYSWDDKVQVVKSLTKEDYKGKTGEPYVLIIDEINRGNVSQIFGELITLIEEDKRLGNPEAIQVQLPYSKDWFGVPPNVHIIGTMNTADRSVEALDTALRRRFSFTEMPPKPELINTEGKAENGIVNGIELSVLLETINKRIEKLLDKDHMIGHSYFLSVEGLKGLKSAFQNKIVPLLQEYFFGDYGKIGLVISSKFFDIKDNQVDEDFFAPFEDYDSSPLVERKVYHLKNIQDMSDEVFIEALNDLQRKNK
;
A
#
# COMPACT_ATOMS: atom_id res chain seq x y z
N MET A 1 0.88 -4.35 8.61
CA MET A 1 1.15 -4.79 7.23
C MET A 1 2.49 -5.48 7.23
N THR A 2 2.57 -6.71 6.74
CA THR A 2 3.80 -7.50 6.67
C THR A 2 4.31 -7.58 5.23
N TYR A 3 5.47 -8.21 5.02
CA TYR A 3 5.93 -8.62 3.70
C TYR A 3 4.85 -9.41 2.94
N GLU A 4 4.13 -10.28 3.65
CA GLU A 4 3.12 -11.18 3.08
C GLU A 4 1.90 -10.42 2.53
N ASP A 5 1.52 -9.32 3.19
CA ASP A 5 0.45 -8.43 2.73
C ASP A 5 0.92 -7.51 1.58
N PHE A 6 2.20 -7.14 1.59
CA PHE A 6 2.75 -6.12 0.71
C PHE A 6 3.25 -6.68 -0.62
N VAL A 7 3.97 -7.81 -0.58
CA VAL A 7 4.62 -8.41 -1.75
C VAL A 7 3.94 -9.71 -2.16
N GLU A 8 4.02 -10.74 -1.34
CA GLU A 8 3.30 -12.01 -1.53
C GLU A 8 3.29 -12.84 -0.25
N GLY A 9 2.18 -13.52 -0.01
CA GLY A 9 1.96 -14.30 1.22
C GLY A 9 1.19 -15.57 0.96
N ILE A 10 1.34 -16.55 1.86
CA ILE A 10 0.57 -17.79 1.80
C ILE A 10 -0.77 -17.57 2.52
N LYS A 11 -1.89 -17.78 1.82
CA LYS A 11 -3.23 -17.68 2.38
C LYS A 11 -4.00 -19.00 2.29
N PRO A 12 -4.82 -19.33 3.30
CA PRO A 12 -5.68 -20.50 3.24
C PRO A 12 -6.81 -20.28 2.24
N ILE A 13 -7.15 -21.34 1.52
CA ILE A 13 -8.34 -21.45 0.69
C ILE A 13 -9.40 -22.20 1.50
N GLU A 14 -10.63 -21.68 1.55
CA GLU A 14 -11.73 -22.39 2.19
C GLU A 14 -11.98 -23.74 1.51
N PRO A 15 -12.09 -24.84 2.27
CA PRO A 15 -12.35 -26.15 1.71
C PRO A 15 -13.71 -26.21 1.00
N GLU A 16 -13.77 -26.87 -0.15
CA GLU A 16 -15.00 -26.98 -0.96
C GLU A 16 -16.06 -27.86 -0.28
N LYS A 17 -15.66 -28.84 0.53
CA LYS A 17 -16.56 -29.72 1.29
C LYS A 17 -16.11 -29.88 2.74
N GLU A 18 -17.07 -30.12 3.62
CA GLU A 18 -16.82 -30.43 5.02
C GLU A 18 -16.00 -31.73 5.14
N GLY A 19 -14.80 -31.63 5.72
CA GLY A 19 -13.84 -32.73 5.81
C GLY A 19 -12.65 -32.65 4.84
N ASP A 20 -12.67 -31.74 3.87
CA ASP A 20 -11.51 -31.50 3.01
C ASP A 20 -10.37 -30.79 3.78
N PRO A 21 -9.09 -31.08 3.45
CA PRO A 21 -7.96 -30.41 4.08
C PRO A 21 -7.91 -28.93 3.71
N VAL A 22 -7.46 -28.08 4.65
CA VAL A 22 -7.15 -26.68 4.35
C VAL A 22 -5.98 -26.62 3.38
N ILE A 23 -6.21 -26.03 2.21
CA ILE A 23 -5.19 -25.84 1.18
C ILE A 23 -4.66 -24.41 1.30
N TYR A 24 -3.37 -24.23 1.05
CA TYR A 24 -2.73 -22.93 1.07
C TYR A 24 -2.26 -22.53 -0.33
N ARG A 25 -2.42 -21.26 -0.70
CA ARG A 25 -1.95 -20.71 -1.97
C ARG A 25 -1.18 -19.42 -1.74
N VAL A 26 -0.17 -19.19 -2.57
CA VAL A 26 0.54 -17.91 -2.61
C VAL A 26 -0.36 -16.88 -3.28
N GLU A 27 -0.63 -15.78 -2.59
CA GLU A 27 -1.36 -14.62 -3.09
C GLU A 27 -0.44 -13.42 -3.24
N GLU A 28 -0.69 -12.61 -4.27
CA GLU A 28 0.02 -11.35 -4.47
C GLU A 28 -0.42 -10.28 -3.46
N GLY A 29 0.56 -9.65 -2.83
CA GLY A 29 0.38 -8.47 -1.99
C GLY A 29 0.13 -7.20 -2.80
N ILE A 30 -0.20 -6.11 -2.11
CA ILE A 30 -0.66 -4.87 -2.77
C ILE A 30 0.36 -4.26 -3.73
N PHE A 31 1.65 -4.28 -3.38
CA PHE A 31 2.71 -3.72 -4.22
C PHE A 31 2.96 -4.57 -5.46
N ARG A 32 2.98 -5.90 -5.31
CA ARG A 32 3.09 -6.82 -6.43
C ARG A 32 1.90 -6.68 -7.38
N LYS A 33 0.68 -6.57 -6.84
CA LYS A 33 -0.53 -6.33 -7.63
C LYS A 33 -0.44 -5.04 -8.44
N LEU A 34 0.00 -3.94 -7.82
CA LEU A 34 0.22 -2.67 -8.51
C LEU A 34 1.23 -2.82 -9.65
N CYS A 35 2.36 -3.49 -9.42
CA CYS A 35 3.39 -3.70 -10.45
C CYS A 35 2.90 -4.57 -11.62
N ILE A 36 2.02 -5.55 -11.36
CA ILE A 36 1.38 -6.35 -12.40
C ILE A 36 0.45 -5.49 -13.25
N GLU A 37 -0.39 -4.66 -12.63
CA GLU A 37 -1.26 -3.73 -13.35
C GLU A 37 -0.45 -2.74 -14.20
N ALA A 38 0.60 -2.16 -13.64
CA ALA A 38 1.45 -1.20 -14.35
C ALA A 38 2.18 -1.84 -15.54
N SER A 39 2.74 -3.05 -15.35
CA SER A 39 3.39 -3.82 -16.41
C SER A 39 2.40 -4.25 -17.49
N PHE A 40 1.20 -4.67 -17.11
CA PHE A 40 0.15 -5.05 -18.04
C PHE A 40 -0.32 -3.86 -18.89
N SER A 41 -0.45 -2.67 -18.29
CA SER A 41 -0.76 -1.45 -19.04
C SER A 41 0.28 -1.16 -20.13
N LEU A 42 1.57 -1.27 -19.78
CA LEU A 42 2.68 -1.10 -20.73
C LEU A 42 2.67 -2.14 -21.86
N ALA A 43 2.33 -3.40 -21.54
CA ALA A 43 2.25 -4.47 -22.52
C ALA A 43 1.10 -4.28 -23.50
N LYS A 44 -0.03 -3.74 -23.02
CA LYS A 44 -1.21 -3.45 -23.82
C LYS A 44 -0.96 -2.32 -24.83
N GLU A 45 -0.21 -1.29 -24.44
CA GLU A 45 0.15 -0.17 -25.33
C GLU A 45 1.02 -0.59 -26.51
N GLU A 46 1.85 -1.63 -26.34
CA GLU A 46 2.79 -2.08 -27.38
C GLU A 46 2.13 -2.94 -28.47
N GLU A 47 0.95 -3.50 -28.20
CA GLU A 47 0.31 -4.52 -29.04
C GLU A 47 1.28 -5.64 -29.47
N SER A 48 2.19 -6.04 -28.56
CA SER A 48 3.24 -7.01 -28.90
C SER A 48 2.62 -8.37 -29.23
N VAL A 49 3.23 -9.09 -30.17
CA VAL A 49 2.76 -10.41 -30.61
C VAL A 49 2.71 -11.39 -29.43
N ALA A 50 3.64 -11.28 -28.47
CA ALA A 50 3.66 -12.12 -27.28
C ALA A 50 2.46 -11.82 -26.37
N THR A 51 2.16 -10.55 -26.10
CA THR A 51 0.99 -10.13 -25.32
C THR A 51 -0.29 -10.60 -25.97
N GLU A 52 -0.46 -10.37 -27.27
CA GLU A 52 -1.65 -10.78 -28.01
C GLU A 52 -1.83 -12.29 -28.02
N ASN A 53 -0.77 -13.08 -28.18
CA ASN A 53 -0.84 -14.54 -28.12
C ASN A 53 -1.37 -15.06 -26.77
N VAL A 54 -0.93 -14.45 -25.66
CA VAL A 54 -1.40 -14.81 -24.31
C VAL A 54 -2.89 -14.47 -24.15
N LEU A 55 -3.29 -13.28 -24.60
CA LEU A 55 -4.66 -12.80 -24.50
C LEU A 55 -5.62 -13.59 -25.41
N ASP A 56 -5.18 -13.92 -26.63
CA ASP A 56 -5.95 -14.72 -27.58
C ASP A 56 -6.16 -16.14 -27.06
N PHE A 57 -5.13 -16.77 -26.49
CA PHE A 57 -5.28 -18.07 -25.87
C PHE A 57 -6.24 -18.03 -24.66
N SER A 58 -6.14 -16.98 -23.85
CA SER A 58 -7.03 -16.77 -22.71
C SER A 58 -8.50 -16.70 -23.15
N LEU A 59 -8.79 -15.92 -24.20
CA LEU A 59 -10.13 -15.82 -24.78
C LEU A 59 -10.60 -17.17 -25.35
N ALA A 60 -9.71 -17.89 -26.04
CA ALA A 60 -10.03 -19.21 -26.58
C ALA A 60 -10.39 -20.22 -25.47
N PHE A 61 -9.70 -20.16 -24.34
CA PHE A 61 -10.00 -20.97 -23.16
C PHE A 61 -11.37 -20.61 -22.58
N ASP A 62 -11.66 -19.32 -22.39
CA ASP A 62 -12.93 -18.87 -21.79
C ASP A 62 -14.13 -19.25 -22.67
N ASN A 63 -14.01 -19.07 -23.99
CA ASN A 63 -15.02 -19.51 -24.95
C ASN A 63 -15.22 -21.03 -24.91
N PHE A 64 -14.14 -21.80 -24.74
CA PHE A 64 -14.23 -23.26 -24.64
C PHE A 64 -14.88 -23.72 -23.33
N VAL A 65 -14.63 -23.03 -22.21
CA VAL A 65 -15.32 -23.28 -20.94
C VAL A 65 -16.81 -22.99 -21.07
N GLN A 66 -17.18 -21.87 -21.69
CA GLN A 66 -18.58 -21.53 -21.94
C GLN A 66 -19.28 -22.61 -22.80
N GLU A 67 -18.64 -23.07 -23.88
CA GLU A 67 -19.16 -24.17 -24.71
C GLU A 67 -19.36 -25.45 -23.90
N ILE A 68 -18.41 -25.78 -23.01
CA ILE A 68 -18.53 -26.93 -22.10
C ILE A 68 -19.73 -26.77 -21.17
N GLU A 69 -19.90 -25.60 -20.54
CA GLU A 69 -21.00 -25.35 -19.61
C GLU A 69 -22.37 -25.46 -20.30
N GLU A 70 -22.51 -24.94 -21.52
CA GLU A 70 -23.74 -25.04 -22.32
C GLU A 70 -24.08 -26.51 -22.66
N LYS A 71 -23.08 -27.32 -23.02
CA LYS A 71 -23.24 -28.75 -23.30
C LYS A 71 -23.56 -29.55 -22.04
N LEU A 72 -22.91 -29.27 -20.91
CA LEU A 72 -23.20 -29.90 -19.63
C LEU A 72 -24.62 -29.58 -19.14
N ALA A 73 -25.08 -28.34 -19.32
CA ALA A 73 -26.46 -27.95 -19.00
C ALA A 73 -27.51 -28.69 -19.86
N SER A 74 -27.09 -29.18 -21.03
CA SER A 74 -27.92 -29.99 -21.93
C SER A 74 -27.78 -31.50 -21.69
N GLU A 75 -27.12 -31.91 -20.60
CA GLU A 75 -26.80 -33.31 -20.26
C GLU A 75 -25.98 -34.05 -21.34
N GLU A 76 -25.25 -33.32 -22.18
CA GLU A 76 -24.41 -33.90 -23.24
C GLU A 76 -23.08 -34.42 -22.66
N THR A 77 -22.67 -35.62 -23.08
CA THR A 77 -21.34 -36.15 -22.73
C THR A 77 -20.27 -35.56 -23.64
N ILE A 78 -19.33 -34.82 -23.07
CA ILE A 78 -18.27 -34.16 -23.82
C ILE A 78 -17.02 -35.05 -23.82
N GLU A 79 -16.71 -35.64 -24.97
CA GLU A 79 -15.51 -36.46 -25.17
C GLU A 79 -14.41 -35.69 -25.90
N ILE A 80 -13.19 -35.71 -25.36
CA ILE A 80 -12.02 -35.06 -25.94
C ILE A 80 -10.99 -36.10 -26.35
N ALA A 81 -10.47 -35.98 -27.57
CA ALA A 81 -9.46 -36.90 -28.11
C ALA A 81 -8.12 -36.78 -27.37
N THR A 82 -7.48 -37.92 -27.14
CA THR A 82 -6.09 -38.01 -26.66
C THR A 82 -5.14 -38.19 -27.83
N LYS A 83 -3.85 -37.87 -27.62
CA LYS A 83 -2.82 -37.99 -28.66
C LYS A 83 -2.73 -39.39 -29.27
N ASN A 84 -2.97 -40.43 -28.48
CA ASN A 84 -2.85 -41.83 -28.89
C ASN A 84 -4.16 -42.41 -29.42
N GLY A 85 -5.17 -41.59 -29.73
CA GLY A 85 -6.45 -42.04 -30.30
C GLY A 85 -7.50 -42.53 -29.29
N GLY A 86 -7.17 -42.58 -27.99
CA GLY A 86 -8.16 -42.74 -26.92
C GLY A 86 -8.94 -41.45 -26.63
N LYS A 87 -9.82 -41.48 -25.63
CA LYS A 87 -10.66 -40.33 -25.24
C LYS A 87 -10.62 -40.08 -23.73
N VAL A 88 -10.85 -38.83 -23.35
CA VAL A 88 -11.15 -38.39 -21.98
C VAL A 88 -12.50 -37.68 -21.97
N VAL A 89 -13.16 -37.63 -20.82
CA VAL A 89 -14.51 -37.04 -20.68
C VAL A 89 -14.43 -35.84 -19.74
N VAL A 90 -15.18 -34.79 -20.06
CA VAL A 90 -15.38 -33.67 -19.13
C VAL A 90 -16.43 -34.05 -18.09
N ASP A 91 -16.05 -33.98 -16.82
CA ASP A 91 -16.91 -34.29 -15.68
C ASP A 91 -17.63 -33.05 -15.13
N GLY A 92 -17.04 -31.87 -15.33
CA GLY A 92 -17.61 -30.60 -14.89
C GLY A 92 -16.61 -29.45 -14.95
N ILE A 93 -17.04 -28.28 -14.48
CA ILE A 93 -16.20 -27.11 -14.21
C ILE A 93 -16.17 -26.88 -12.70
N SER A 94 -14.98 -26.77 -12.10
CA SER A 94 -14.85 -26.43 -10.67
C SER A 94 -15.28 -24.99 -10.39
N GLN A 95 -15.51 -24.62 -9.13
CA GLN A 95 -15.76 -23.22 -8.74
C GLN A 95 -14.63 -22.26 -9.15
N GLN A 96 -13.41 -22.79 -9.28
CA GLN A 96 -12.22 -22.04 -9.71
C GLN A 96 -12.09 -21.94 -11.24
N GLY A 97 -13.07 -22.41 -12.02
CA GLY A 97 -13.04 -22.40 -13.48
C GLY A 97 -12.14 -23.46 -14.13
N ASN A 98 -11.61 -24.41 -13.36
CA ASN A 98 -10.84 -25.53 -13.91
C ASN A 98 -11.77 -26.55 -14.59
N ILE A 99 -11.33 -27.06 -15.74
CA ILE A 99 -12.03 -28.15 -16.45
C ILE A 99 -11.67 -29.46 -15.76
N ILE A 100 -12.68 -30.16 -15.23
CA ILE A 100 -12.51 -31.44 -14.55
C ILE A 100 -12.59 -32.56 -15.57
N ILE A 101 -11.50 -33.30 -15.73
CA ILE A 101 -11.38 -34.37 -16.72
C ILE A 101 -11.35 -35.74 -16.03
N LYS A 102 -12.02 -36.74 -16.58
CA LYS A 102 -11.91 -38.14 -16.16
C LYS A 102 -11.62 -39.07 -17.34
N HIS A 103 -11.05 -40.23 -17.04
CA HIS A 103 -10.96 -41.31 -18.02
C HIS A 103 -12.29 -42.07 -18.07
N PRO A 104 -12.76 -42.51 -19.26
CA PRO A 104 -13.97 -43.31 -19.37
C PRO A 104 -13.92 -44.54 -18.44
N GLY A 105 -14.98 -44.73 -17.65
CA GLY A 105 -15.09 -45.87 -16.71
C GLY A 105 -14.20 -45.79 -15.47
N LYS A 106 -13.58 -44.64 -15.17
CA LYS A 106 -12.83 -44.40 -13.93
C LYS A 106 -13.42 -43.22 -13.16
N ASP A 107 -13.40 -43.32 -11.82
CA ASP A 107 -13.90 -42.28 -10.94
C ASP A 107 -12.87 -41.18 -10.63
N ASN A 108 -11.58 -41.44 -10.88
CA ASN A 108 -10.53 -40.46 -10.64
C ASN A 108 -10.65 -39.28 -11.61
N THR A 109 -10.76 -38.08 -11.06
CA THR A 109 -10.81 -36.81 -11.79
C THR A 109 -9.47 -36.08 -11.75
N TYR A 110 -9.25 -35.25 -12.77
CA TYR A 110 -8.02 -34.49 -12.97
C TYR A 110 -8.38 -33.05 -13.34
N PRO A 111 -8.10 -32.05 -12.47
CA PRO A 111 -8.36 -30.67 -12.79
C PRO A 111 -7.33 -30.12 -13.79
N VAL A 112 -7.82 -29.54 -14.88
CA VAL A 112 -7.04 -28.84 -15.90
C VAL A 112 -7.30 -27.34 -15.76
N SER A 113 -6.26 -26.57 -15.40
CA SER A 113 -6.38 -25.14 -15.13
C SER A 113 -5.91 -24.27 -16.30
N LYS A 114 -6.56 -23.11 -16.49
CA LYS A 114 -6.17 -22.09 -17.48
C LYS A 114 -4.68 -21.78 -17.39
N GLN A 115 -4.18 -21.52 -16.18
CA GLN A 115 -2.77 -21.22 -15.93
C GLN A 115 -1.79 -22.29 -16.45
N ARG A 116 -2.10 -23.59 -16.23
CA ARG A 116 -1.24 -24.69 -16.72
C ARG A 116 -1.27 -24.74 -18.25
N LEU A 117 -2.45 -24.60 -18.84
CA LEU A 117 -2.59 -24.62 -20.28
C LEU A 117 -1.93 -23.41 -20.95
N SER A 118 -1.98 -22.22 -20.36
CA SER A 118 -1.28 -21.03 -20.89
C SER A 118 0.24 -21.25 -20.94
N LYS A 119 0.82 -21.83 -19.88
CA LYS A 119 2.26 -22.18 -19.86
C LYS A 119 2.61 -23.19 -20.96
N LEU A 120 1.79 -24.22 -21.13
CA LEU A 120 1.98 -25.22 -22.19
C LEU A 120 1.78 -24.63 -23.58
N HIS A 121 0.82 -23.72 -23.74
CA HIS A 121 0.56 -23.04 -25.00
C HIS A 121 1.77 -22.23 -25.45
N ALA A 122 2.37 -21.46 -24.53
CA ALA A 122 3.57 -20.68 -24.79
C ALA A 122 4.81 -21.58 -25.04
N ALA A 123 4.95 -22.68 -24.30
CA ALA A 123 6.10 -23.58 -24.42
C ALA A 123 6.07 -24.45 -25.69
N PHE A 124 4.88 -24.78 -26.20
CA PHE A 124 4.70 -25.66 -27.35
C PHE A 124 3.80 -24.99 -28.41
N PRO A 125 4.34 -24.13 -29.28
CA PRO A 125 3.57 -23.49 -30.35
C PRO A 125 2.85 -24.52 -31.25
N ASP A 126 3.50 -25.65 -31.53
CA ASP A 126 2.91 -26.80 -32.20
C ASP A 126 2.88 -28.02 -31.26
N LEU A 127 1.70 -28.65 -31.10
CA LEU A 127 1.56 -29.88 -30.30
C LEU A 127 2.11 -31.13 -31.02
N ALA A 128 2.33 -31.06 -32.33
CA ALA A 128 2.97 -32.13 -33.09
C ALA A 128 4.41 -32.38 -32.63
N ASP A 129 5.10 -31.34 -32.15
CA ASP A 129 6.48 -31.41 -31.66
C ASP A 129 6.62 -32.11 -30.30
N VAL A 130 5.50 -32.36 -29.61
CA VAL A 130 5.49 -32.99 -28.29
C VAL A 130 5.56 -34.50 -28.48
N ASN A 131 6.76 -35.10 -28.47
CA ASN A 131 6.94 -36.54 -28.65
C ASN A 131 6.62 -37.37 -27.39
N ASN A 132 7.04 -36.91 -26.21
CA ASN A 132 6.78 -37.55 -24.93
C ASN A 132 6.00 -36.59 -24.02
N ILE A 133 4.67 -36.74 -24.00
CA ILE A 133 3.76 -35.82 -23.29
C ILE A 133 4.11 -35.78 -21.80
N ASP A 134 4.28 -36.93 -21.15
CA ASP A 134 4.55 -36.98 -19.70
C ASP A 134 5.85 -36.28 -19.34
N GLN A 135 6.93 -36.50 -20.10
CA GLN A 135 8.21 -35.86 -19.79
C GLN A 135 8.17 -34.36 -20.05
N GLN A 136 7.68 -33.94 -21.22
CA GLN A 136 7.71 -32.56 -21.67
C GLN A 136 6.68 -31.67 -20.96
N PHE A 137 5.50 -32.20 -20.63
CA PHE A 137 4.50 -31.40 -19.91
C PHE A 137 4.89 -31.28 -18.44
N ARG A 138 5.37 -32.36 -17.80
CA ARG A 138 5.80 -32.30 -16.40
C ARG A 138 6.98 -31.35 -16.18
N SER A 139 7.86 -31.17 -17.17
CA SER A 139 8.93 -30.17 -17.06
C SER A 139 8.43 -28.73 -17.05
N ILE A 140 7.21 -28.47 -17.57
CA ILE A 140 6.61 -27.12 -17.62
C ILE A 140 5.60 -26.89 -16.49
N ILE A 141 4.71 -27.85 -16.23
CA ILE A 141 3.59 -27.69 -15.29
C ILE A 141 3.69 -28.58 -14.04
N GLY A 142 4.75 -29.37 -13.89
CA GLY A 142 4.98 -30.23 -12.74
C GLY A 142 4.08 -31.47 -12.72
N GLY A 143 3.84 -32.01 -11.52
CA GLY A 143 3.06 -33.23 -11.29
C GLY A 143 1.56 -33.02 -11.55
N SER A 144 1.13 -33.23 -12.79
CA SER A 144 -0.28 -33.24 -13.18
C SER A 144 -0.53 -34.24 -14.33
N ASN A 145 -1.79 -34.60 -14.56
CA ASN A 145 -2.15 -35.52 -15.65
C ASN A 145 -1.85 -34.89 -17.02
N SER A 146 -0.76 -35.34 -17.64
CA SER A 146 -0.22 -34.74 -18.86
C SER A 146 -1.11 -35.02 -20.07
N THR A 147 -1.74 -36.21 -20.12
CA THR A 147 -2.72 -36.58 -21.15
C THR A 147 -3.95 -35.68 -21.11
N ALA A 148 -4.52 -35.43 -19.92
CA ALA A 148 -5.67 -34.55 -19.77
C ALA A 148 -5.36 -33.11 -20.21
N ASN A 149 -4.21 -32.57 -19.78
CA ASN A 149 -3.78 -31.22 -20.18
C ASN A 149 -3.54 -31.14 -21.70
N TRP A 150 -2.91 -32.15 -22.31
CA TRP A 150 -2.69 -32.20 -23.76
C TRP A 150 -4.01 -32.24 -24.51
N SER A 151 -4.95 -33.09 -24.08
CA SER A 151 -6.27 -33.24 -24.70
C SER A 151 -7.05 -31.94 -24.71
N VAL A 152 -7.13 -31.26 -23.56
CA VAL A 152 -7.83 -29.98 -23.44
C VAL A 152 -7.13 -28.89 -24.25
N LEU A 153 -5.80 -28.78 -24.19
CA LEU A 153 -5.06 -27.80 -24.99
C LEU A 153 -5.29 -28.01 -26.50
N ASN A 154 -5.26 -29.26 -26.95
CA ASN A 154 -5.51 -29.61 -28.34
C ASN A 154 -6.96 -29.30 -28.75
N ALA A 155 -7.93 -29.56 -27.87
CA ALA A 155 -9.34 -29.25 -28.12
C ALA A 155 -9.55 -27.74 -28.29
N ILE A 156 -8.99 -26.92 -27.40
CA ILE A 156 -9.07 -25.45 -27.48
C ILE A 156 -8.49 -24.96 -28.81
N ARG A 157 -7.32 -25.46 -29.20
CA ARG A 157 -6.65 -25.07 -30.45
C ARG A 157 -7.43 -25.45 -31.72
N ASN A 158 -8.17 -26.56 -31.68
CA ASN A 158 -8.90 -27.07 -32.85
C ASN A 158 -10.34 -26.55 -32.94
N ASN A 159 -11.00 -26.24 -31.81
CA ASN A 159 -12.40 -25.80 -31.78
C ASN A 159 -12.57 -24.27 -31.86
N ASN A 160 -11.58 -23.50 -31.43
CA ASN A 160 -11.62 -22.04 -31.44
C ASN A 160 -10.41 -21.47 -32.21
N PRO A 161 -10.45 -21.43 -33.56
CA PRO A 161 -9.55 -20.53 -34.26
C PRO A 161 -9.96 -19.12 -33.84
N VAL A 162 -9.18 -18.47 -32.98
CA VAL A 162 -9.42 -17.08 -32.58
C VAL A 162 -9.46 -16.26 -33.88
N THR A 163 -10.66 -15.91 -34.33
CA THR A 163 -10.80 -14.98 -35.43
C THR A 163 -10.38 -13.62 -34.89
N LYS A 164 -9.46 -12.96 -35.60
CA LYS A 164 -8.91 -11.64 -35.26
C LYS A 164 -9.96 -10.50 -35.19
N GLU A 165 -11.25 -10.83 -35.12
CA GLU A 165 -12.39 -9.94 -35.35
C GLU A 165 -13.11 -9.50 -34.06
N THR A 166 -12.78 -10.03 -32.88
CA THR A 166 -13.32 -9.44 -31.63
C THR A 166 -12.66 -8.08 -31.38
N PRO A 167 -13.41 -6.97 -31.34
CA PRO A 167 -12.81 -5.65 -31.15
C PRO A 167 -12.03 -5.59 -29.83
N LYS A 168 -10.73 -5.23 -29.92
CA LYS A 168 -9.81 -5.14 -28.76
C LYS A 168 -10.33 -4.24 -27.62
N GLU A 169 -11.16 -3.26 -27.96
CA GLU A 169 -11.75 -2.29 -27.02
C GLU A 169 -12.80 -2.88 -26.07
N ILE A 170 -13.37 -4.05 -26.36
CA ILE A 170 -14.44 -4.69 -25.56
C ILE A 170 -13.90 -5.85 -24.71
N ARG A 171 -12.63 -6.27 -24.91
CA ARG A 171 -12.03 -7.38 -24.17
C ARG A 171 -11.85 -7.02 -22.68
N LYS A 172 -12.58 -7.74 -21.81
CA LYS A 172 -12.34 -7.72 -20.36
C LYS A 172 -11.26 -8.74 -20.03
N TYR A 173 -10.23 -8.31 -19.32
CA TYR A 173 -9.11 -9.16 -18.92
C TYR A 173 -9.28 -9.59 -17.46
N SER A 174 -9.24 -10.90 -17.20
CA SER A 174 -9.22 -11.44 -15.85
C SER A 174 -7.86 -11.13 -15.17
N TRP A 175 -7.81 -11.26 -13.85
CA TRP A 175 -6.55 -11.09 -13.11
C TRP A 175 -5.46 -12.07 -13.60
N ASP A 176 -5.82 -13.34 -13.81
CA ASP A 176 -4.88 -14.36 -14.28
C ASP A 176 -4.30 -14.02 -15.66
N ASP A 177 -5.07 -13.38 -16.54
CA ASP A 177 -4.59 -12.94 -17.86
C ASP A 177 -3.48 -11.91 -17.72
N LYS A 178 -3.69 -10.91 -16.85
CA LYS A 178 -2.69 -9.89 -16.56
C LYS A 178 -1.41 -10.53 -16.02
N VAL A 179 -1.54 -11.46 -15.07
CA VAL A 179 -0.40 -12.19 -14.51
C VAL A 179 0.34 -12.97 -15.60
N GLN A 180 -0.36 -13.68 -16.49
CA GLN A 180 0.28 -14.45 -17.57
C GLN A 180 0.99 -13.55 -18.58
N VAL A 181 0.37 -12.43 -18.96
CA VAL A 181 1.01 -11.44 -19.85
C VAL A 181 2.29 -10.93 -19.21
N VAL A 182 2.24 -10.46 -17.96
CA VAL A 182 3.42 -9.93 -17.26
C VAL A 182 4.52 -10.98 -17.11
N LYS A 183 4.17 -12.24 -16.85
CA LYS A 183 5.15 -13.35 -16.81
C LYS A 183 5.80 -13.66 -18.16
N SER A 184 5.16 -13.28 -19.27
CA SER A 184 5.71 -13.45 -20.61
C SER A 184 6.65 -12.31 -21.04
N LEU A 185 6.63 -11.19 -20.32
CA LEU A 185 7.47 -10.03 -20.62
C LEU A 185 8.93 -10.28 -20.24
N THR A 186 9.80 -9.75 -21.08
CA THR A 186 11.25 -9.68 -20.93
C THR A 186 11.67 -8.27 -20.55
N LYS A 187 12.95 -8.07 -20.17
CA LYS A 187 13.45 -6.73 -19.79
C LYS A 187 13.38 -5.75 -20.95
N GLU A 188 13.56 -6.24 -22.16
CA GLU A 188 13.53 -5.50 -23.41
C GLU A 188 12.15 -4.90 -23.67
N ASP A 189 11.07 -5.59 -23.27
CA ASP A 189 9.69 -5.12 -23.41
C ASP A 189 9.39 -3.90 -22.51
N TYR A 190 10.28 -3.50 -21.62
CA TYR A 190 10.12 -2.28 -20.81
C TYR A 190 10.98 -1.11 -21.29
N LYS A 191 11.92 -1.36 -22.22
CA LYS A 191 12.96 -0.39 -22.57
C LYS A 191 12.39 0.82 -23.29
N GLY A 192 12.71 2.01 -22.78
CA GLY A 192 12.26 3.29 -23.37
C GLY A 192 10.78 3.60 -23.15
N LYS A 193 10.10 2.85 -22.28
CA LYS A 193 8.68 3.04 -21.97
C LYS A 193 8.48 3.79 -20.68
N THR A 194 7.52 4.70 -20.69
CA THR A 194 7.11 5.47 -19.50
C THR A 194 5.71 5.13 -19.03
N GLY A 195 4.81 4.74 -19.94
CA GLY A 195 3.41 4.33 -19.66
C GLY A 195 2.59 5.36 -18.89
N GLU A 196 1.36 4.97 -18.55
CA GLU A 196 0.56 5.67 -17.55
C GLU A 196 1.13 5.47 -16.13
N PRO A 197 1.16 6.51 -15.28
CA PRO A 197 1.73 6.42 -13.94
C PRO A 197 0.83 5.67 -12.95
N TYR A 198 1.42 4.73 -12.23
CA TYR A 198 0.78 3.99 -11.13
C TYR A 198 1.40 4.42 -9.81
N VAL A 199 0.62 4.99 -8.90
CA VAL A 199 1.13 5.58 -7.66
C VAL A 199 0.71 4.74 -6.45
N LEU A 200 1.69 4.31 -5.66
CA LEU A 200 1.49 3.77 -4.32
C LEU A 200 1.73 4.88 -3.28
N ILE A 201 0.68 5.23 -2.54
CA ILE A 201 0.78 6.17 -1.42
C ILE A 201 0.91 5.36 -0.12
N ILE A 202 1.99 5.57 0.62
CA ILE A 202 2.25 4.95 1.93
C ILE A 202 2.20 6.05 2.99
N ASP A 203 1.09 6.14 3.69
CA ASP A 203 0.93 7.13 4.76
C ASP A 203 1.70 6.68 6.02
N GLU A 204 2.36 7.62 6.69
CA GLU A 204 3.15 7.39 7.92
C GLU A 204 4.18 6.26 7.73
N ILE A 205 4.97 6.33 6.66
CA ILE A 205 5.90 5.27 6.24
C ILE A 205 6.88 4.87 7.34
N ASN A 206 7.25 5.78 8.25
CA ASN A 206 8.15 5.49 9.35
C ASN A 206 7.52 4.53 10.39
N ARG A 207 6.19 4.47 10.55
CA ARG A 207 5.53 3.69 11.63
C ARG A 207 5.63 2.16 11.52
N GLY A 208 6.12 1.66 10.39
CA GLY A 208 6.37 0.24 10.20
C GLY A 208 7.86 -0.07 10.03
N ASN A 209 8.25 -1.32 10.24
CA ASN A 209 9.58 -1.77 9.84
C ASN A 209 9.64 -1.91 8.31
N VAL A 210 9.89 -0.78 7.64
CA VAL A 210 9.86 -0.69 6.18
C VAL A 210 10.85 -1.65 5.53
N SER A 211 12.02 -1.85 6.14
CA SER A 211 13.03 -2.79 5.63
C SER A 211 12.50 -4.23 5.60
N GLN A 212 11.75 -4.67 6.63
CA GLN A 212 11.10 -5.98 6.64
C GLN A 212 9.92 -6.06 5.65
N ILE A 213 9.14 -4.99 5.50
CA ILE A 213 7.99 -4.96 4.59
C ILE A 213 8.44 -5.07 3.12
N PHE A 214 9.47 -4.31 2.73
CA PHE A 214 10.02 -4.37 1.38
C PHE A 214 10.90 -5.60 1.15
N GLY A 215 11.53 -6.15 2.19
CA GLY A 215 12.41 -7.31 2.09
C GLY A 215 13.50 -7.11 1.03
N GLU A 216 13.62 -8.07 0.11
CA GLU A 216 14.55 -8.03 -1.01
C GLU A 216 14.22 -6.97 -2.08
N LEU A 217 12.98 -6.45 -2.10
CA LEU A 217 12.53 -5.46 -3.08
C LEU A 217 13.10 -4.07 -2.83
N ILE A 218 13.72 -3.85 -1.68
CA ILE A 218 14.33 -2.57 -1.33
C ILE A 218 15.32 -2.10 -2.41
N THR A 219 16.01 -3.01 -3.08
CA THR A 219 16.94 -2.64 -4.17
C THR A 219 16.20 -2.30 -5.46
N LEU A 220 15.05 -2.94 -5.72
CA LEU A 220 14.31 -2.80 -6.97
C LEU A 220 13.54 -1.49 -7.10
N ILE A 221 13.32 -0.78 -5.99
CA ILE A 221 12.64 0.52 -6.01
C ILE A 221 13.54 1.66 -6.49
N GLU A 222 14.87 1.45 -6.54
CA GLU A 222 15.84 2.38 -7.12
C GLU A 222 15.57 2.56 -8.62
N GLU A 223 15.60 3.81 -9.09
CA GLU A 223 15.19 4.16 -10.46
C GLU A 223 15.96 3.36 -11.51
N ASP A 224 17.28 3.30 -11.42
CA ASP A 224 18.16 2.61 -12.37
C ASP A 224 18.03 1.07 -12.33
N LYS A 225 17.49 0.51 -11.23
CA LYS A 225 17.27 -0.94 -11.05
C LYS A 225 15.91 -1.42 -11.54
N ARG A 226 15.00 -0.50 -11.87
CA ARG A 226 13.67 -0.82 -12.43
C ARG A 226 13.78 -1.39 -13.84
N LEU A 227 12.77 -2.16 -14.23
CA LEU A 227 12.66 -2.72 -15.57
C LEU A 227 12.65 -1.59 -16.62
N GLY A 228 13.30 -1.84 -17.75
CA GLY A 228 13.44 -0.85 -18.83
C GLY A 228 14.67 0.05 -18.72
N ASN A 229 15.31 0.12 -17.55
CA ASN A 229 16.57 0.85 -17.35
C ASN A 229 17.80 -0.02 -17.64
N PRO A 230 18.97 0.59 -17.92
CA PRO A 230 20.19 -0.16 -18.26
C PRO A 230 20.65 -1.15 -17.19
N GLU A 231 20.49 -0.79 -15.91
CA GLU A 231 20.91 -1.59 -14.76
C GLU A 231 19.75 -2.38 -14.14
N ALA A 232 18.72 -2.72 -14.93
CA ALA A 232 17.52 -3.41 -14.46
C ALA A 232 17.83 -4.76 -13.79
N ILE A 233 17.33 -4.94 -12.57
CA ILE A 233 17.47 -6.18 -11.78
C ILE A 233 16.10 -6.84 -11.61
N GLN A 234 16.13 -8.17 -11.52
CA GLN A 234 14.99 -8.96 -11.05
C GLN A 234 15.46 -9.84 -9.90
N VAL A 235 14.55 -10.12 -8.97
CA VAL A 235 14.77 -11.05 -7.85
C VAL A 235 13.79 -12.20 -7.93
N GLN A 236 14.17 -13.35 -7.37
CA GLN A 236 13.25 -14.47 -7.24
C GLN A 236 12.53 -14.38 -5.90
N LEU A 237 11.19 -14.31 -5.94
CA LEU A 237 10.38 -14.17 -4.74
C LEU A 237 10.37 -15.49 -3.91
N PRO A 238 10.32 -15.41 -2.57
CA PRO A 238 10.52 -16.55 -1.69
C PRO A 238 9.39 -17.57 -1.71
N TYR A 239 8.13 -17.17 -1.87
CA TYR A 239 6.99 -18.07 -1.81
C TYR A 239 6.62 -18.60 -3.20
N SER A 240 6.41 -17.72 -4.18
CA SER A 240 6.01 -18.13 -5.53
C SER A 240 7.16 -18.69 -6.37
N LYS A 241 8.40 -18.36 -6.03
CA LYS A 241 9.61 -18.60 -6.85
C LYS A 241 9.57 -17.95 -8.23
N ASP A 242 8.65 -17.00 -8.43
CA ASP A 242 8.58 -16.20 -9.65
C ASP A 242 9.69 -15.14 -9.66
N TRP A 243 10.18 -14.79 -10.86
CA TRP A 243 11.02 -13.61 -11.05
C TRP A 243 10.15 -12.36 -11.00
N PHE A 244 10.62 -11.35 -10.28
CA PHE A 244 9.93 -10.08 -10.07
C PHE A 244 10.88 -8.91 -10.29
N GLY A 245 10.35 -7.87 -10.95
CA GLY A 245 11.00 -6.58 -11.14
C GLY A 245 9.97 -5.46 -11.05
N VAL A 246 10.39 -4.26 -10.67
CA VAL A 246 9.51 -3.10 -10.57
C VAL A 246 9.48 -2.39 -11.93
N PRO A 247 8.31 -2.15 -12.54
CA PRO A 247 8.21 -1.47 -13.83
C PRO A 247 8.51 0.04 -13.71
N PRO A 248 8.86 0.71 -14.82
CA PRO A 248 9.35 2.09 -14.78
C PRO A 248 8.24 3.09 -14.39
N ASN A 249 6.98 2.75 -14.63
CA ASN A 249 5.81 3.60 -14.43
C ASN A 249 5.17 3.50 -13.03
N VAL A 250 5.84 2.84 -12.08
CA VAL A 250 5.38 2.78 -10.68
C VAL A 250 6.07 3.86 -9.85
N HIS A 251 5.30 4.66 -9.12
CA HIS A 251 5.80 5.70 -8.22
C HIS A 251 5.39 5.37 -6.79
N ILE A 252 6.31 5.56 -5.84
CA ILE A 252 6.04 5.35 -4.41
C ILE A 252 6.16 6.71 -3.73
N ILE A 253 5.08 7.15 -3.10
CA ILE A 253 5.03 8.39 -2.33
C ILE A 253 4.76 8.02 -0.87
N GLY A 254 5.75 8.27 -0.01
CA GLY A 254 5.61 8.12 1.43
C GLY A 254 5.29 9.46 2.08
N THR A 255 4.39 9.48 3.05
CA THR A 255 4.31 10.59 4.02
C THR A 255 5.04 10.16 5.30
N MET A 256 5.62 11.12 6.01
CA MET A 256 6.36 10.83 7.24
C MET A 256 6.12 11.96 8.23
N ASN A 257 5.69 11.62 9.44
CA ASN A 257 5.71 12.54 10.56
C ASN A 257 7.11 12.56 11.18
N THR A 258 7.80 13.70 11.11
CA THR A 258 9.17 13.86 11.61
C THR A 258 9.26 14.14 13.11
N ALA A 259 8.16 14.57 13.74
CA ALA A 259 8.11 14.83 15.19
C ALA A 259 8.05 13.56 16.03
N ASP A 260 7.59 12.45 15.45
CA ASP A 260 7.33 11.21 16.19
C ASP A 260 8.65 10.45 16.47
N ARG A 261 9.16 10.62 17.69
CA ARG A 261 10.37 9.94 18.17
C ARG A 261 10.13 8.51 18.65
N SER A 262 8.87 8.06 18.72
CA SER A 262 8.51 6.70 19.15
C SER A 262 8.67 5.64 18.04
N VAL A 263 8.98 6.12 16.84
CA VAL A 263 8.97 5.33 15.62
C VAL A 263 10.40 4.93 15.23
N GLU A 264 10.58 3.74 14.66
CA GLU A 264 11.88 3.30 14.15
C GLU A 264 12.41 4.33 13.14
N ALA A 265 13.62 4.83 13.40
CA ALA A 265 14.28 5.72 12.44
C ALA A 265 14.39 5.00 11.10
N LEU A 266 13.94 5.66 10.02
CA LEU A 266 13.99 5.06 8.69
C LEU A 266 15.43 4.64 8.39
N ASP A 267 15.61 3.36 8.05
CA ASP A 267 16.92 2.76 7.78
C ASP A 267 17.69 3.63 6.77
N THR A 268 18.99 3.77 7.00
CA THR A 268 19.90 4.47 6.09
C THR A 268 19.83 3.87 4.68
N ALA A 269 19.58 2.57 4.56
CA ALA A 269 19.39 1.90 3.29
C ALA A 269 18.15 2.41 2.52
N LEU A 270 17.04 2.69 3.21
CA LEU A 270 15.83 3.24 2.62
C LEU A 270 15.99 4.72 2.29
N ARG A 271 16.65 5.48 3.17
CA ARG A 271 16.93 6.91 2.95
C ARG A 271 17.67 7.20 1.64
N ARG A 272 18.49 6.27 1.14
CA ARG A 272 19.21 6.44 -0.12
C ARG A 272 18.34 6.24 -1.37
N ARG A 273 17.12 5.72 -1.20
CA ARG A 273 16.23 5.25 -2.28
C ARG A 273 14.99 6.11 -2.46
N PHE A 274 14.74 6.99 -1.50
CA PHE A 274 13.69 8.00 -1.55
C PHE A 274 14.32 9.38 -1.71
N SER A 275 13.66 10.23 -2.49
CA SER A 275 13.88 11.68 -2.44
C SER A 275 13.03 12.24 -1.30
N PHE A 276 13.65 13.05 -0.43
CA PHE A 276 12.97 13.64 0.72
C PHE A 276 12.63 15.10 0.42
N THR A 277 11.34 15.40 0.38
CA THR A 277 10.82 16.78 0.27
C THR A 277 10.21 17.16 1.61
N GLU A 278 10.81 18.14 2.27
CA GLU A 278 10.27 18.67 3.52
C GLU A 278 9.00 19.47 3.27
N MET A 279 7.98 19.24 4.09
CA MET A 279 6.70 19.94 4.04
C MET A 279 6.52 20.78 5.31
N PRO A 280 7.22 21.92 5.45
CA PRO A 280 7.13 22.75 6.64
C PRO A 280 5.72 23.36 6.78
N PRO A 281 5.31 23.76 8.00
CA PRO A 281 4.09 24.52 8.17
C PRO A 281 4.11 25.80 7.33
N LYS A 282 2.98 26.12 6.71
CA LYS A 282 2.74 27.32 5.90
C LYS A 282 1.64 28.17 6.51
N PRO A 283 1.93 28.99 7.54
CA PRO A 283 0.93 29.81 8.21
C PRO A 283 0.16 30.74 7.27
N GLU A 284 0.78 31.19 6.18
CA GLU A 284 0.19 32.06 5.16
C GLU A 284 -1.07 31.45 4.51
N LEU A 285 -1.16 30.12 4.42
CA LEU A 285 -2.33 29.43 3.87
C LEU A 285 -3.59 29.60 4.73
N ILE A 286 -3.44 29.97 6.01
CA ILE A 286 -4.59 30.27 6.87
C ILE A 286 -5.36 31.48 6.34
N ASN A 287 -4.68 32.41 5.67
CA ASN A 287 -5.30 33.63 5.15
C ASN A 287 -6.18 33.35 3.91
N THR A 288 -5.85 32.32 3.10
CA THR A 288 -6.55 32.01 1.84
C THR A 288 -7.43 30.76 1.91
N GLU A 289 -6.99 29.72 2.63
CA GLU A 289 -7.67 28.42 2.72
C GLU A 289 -8.39 28.22 4.07
N GLY A 290 -8.16 29.12 5.04
CA GLY A 290 -8.78 29.07 6.34
C GLY A 290 -10.26 29.45 6.32
N LYS A 291 -11.05 28.90 7.24
CA LYS A 291 -12.47 29.24 7.37
C LYS A 291 -12.73 30.61 7.99
N ALA A 292 -11.76 31.16 8.72
CA ALA A 292 -11.81 32.52 9.22
C ALA A 292 -11.53 33.50 8.07
N GLU A 293 -12.34 34.55 7.94
CA GLU A 293 -12.18 35.57 6.90
C GLU A 293 -10.78 36.21 6.97
N ASN A 294 -10.02 36.09 5.88
CA ASN A 294 -8.61 36.52 5.78
C ASN A 294 -7.69 35.96 6.89
N GLY A 295 -8.05 34.83 7.51
CA GLY A 295 -7.31 34.27 8.64
C GLY A 295 -7.38 35.10 9.92
N ILE A 296 -8.41 35.94 10.08
CA ILE A 296 -8.57 36.84 11.24
C ILE A 296 -9.76 36.43 12.10
N VAL A 297 -9.55 36.35 13.41
CA VAL A 297 -10.61 36.12 14.41
C VAL A 297 -10.54 37.21 15.47
N ASN A 298 -11.59 38.03 15.57
CA ASN A 298 -11.68 39.11 16.58
C ASN A 298 -10.43 40.01 16.63
N GLY A 299 -9.84 40.33 15.46
CA GLY A 299 -8.63 41.14 15.33
C GLY A 299 -7.31 40.39 15.53
N ILE A 300 -7.36 39.08 15.84
CA ILE A 300 -6.19 38.21 15.93
C ILE A 300 -5.90 37.58 14.57
N GLU A 301 -4.72 37.86 14.04
CA GLU A 301 -4.21 37.26 12.81
C GLU A 301 -3.62 35.87 13.10
N LEU A 302 -4.29 34.81 12.62
CA LEU A 302 -3.97 33.42 12.96
C LEU A 302 -2.65 32.94 12.36
N SER A 303 -2.27 33.44 11.19
CA SER A 303 -0.98 33.16 10.55
C SER A 303 0.19 33.67 11.41
N VAL A 304 0.14 34.95 11.83
CA VAL A 304 1.12 35.55 12.75
C VAL A 304 1.16 34.85 14.11
N LEU A 305 -0.01 34.44 14.62
CA LEU A 305 -0.12 33.67 15.86
C LEU A 305 0.66 32.35 15.77
N LEU A 306 0.41 31.57 14.70
CA LEU A 306 1.08 30.29 14.48
C LEU A 306 2.59 30.48 14.25
N GLU A 307 3.02 31.47 13.47
CA GLU A 307 4.44 31.78 13.29
C GLU A 307 5.14 32.07 14.62
N THR A 308 4.48 32.84 15.49
CA THR A 308 5.04 33.22 16.79
C THR A 308 5.20 32.00 17.70
N ILE A 309 4.20 31.10 17.70
CA ILE A 309 4.27 29.82 18.43
C ILE A 309 5.40 28.96 17.87
N ASN A 310 5.47 28.79 16.55
CA ASN A 310 6.47 27.93 15.90
C ASN A 310 7.90 28.43 16.10
N LYS A 311 8.17 29.74 16.02
CA LYS A 311 9.50 30.32 16.33
C LYS A 311 9.97 29.97 17.75
N ARG A 312 9.04 29.91 18.70
CA ARG A 312 9.35 29.57 20.11
C ARG A 312 9.57 28.07 20.28
N ILE A 313 8.74 27.25 19.65
CA ILE A 313 8.92 25.79 19.65
C ILE A 313 10.25 25.42 19.02
N GLU A 314 10.56 25.93 17.83
CA GLU A 314 11.83 25.66 17.13
C GLU A 314 13.04 26.04 17.98
N LYS A 315 12.97 27.16 18.71
CA LYS A 315 14.06 27.59 19.59
C LYS A 315 14.23 26.71 20.83
N LEU A 316 13.14 26.14 21.36
CA LEU A 316 13.14 25.32 22.57
C LEU A 316 13.38 23.83 22.28
N LEU A 317 13.03 23.37 21.08
CA LEU A 317 13.14 21.99 20.61
C LEU A 317 13.93 21.97 19.30
N ASP A 318 13.24 21.89 18.17
CA ASP A 318 13.79 21.86 16.82
C ASP A 318 12.69 22.16 15.79
N LYS A 319 13.05 22.22 14.51
CA LYS A 319 12.13 22.52 13.41
C LYS A 319 11.06 21.44 13.19
N ASP A 320 11.31 20.19 13.58
CA ASP A 320 10.42 19.07 13.30
C ASP A 320 9.20 19.05 14.25
N HIS A 321 9.27 19.77 15.37
CA HIS A 321 8.16 19.94 16.32
C HIS A 321 7.25 21.14 16.00
N MET A 322 7.47 21.87 14.90
CA MET A 322 6.60 23.00 14.56
C MET A 322 5.16 22.53 14.31
N ILE A 323 4.19 23.32 14.78
CA ILE A 323 2.75 23.02 14.64
C ILE A 323 2.32 23.30 13.20
N GLY A 324 1.58 22.35 12.61
CA GLY A 324 0.99 22.49 11.29
C GLY A 324 -0.17 23.50 11.24
N HIS A 325 -0.27 24.21 10.13
CA HIS A 325 -1.32 25.20 9.85
C HIS A 325 -2.74 24.60 9.83
N SER A 326 -2.87 23.28 9.64
CA SER A 326 -4.15 22.55 9.70
C SER A 326 -4.92 22.74 11.01
N TYR A 327 -4.23 23.04 12.12
CA TYR A 327 -4.86 23.32 13.42
C TYR A 327 -5.73 24.58 13.38
N PHE A 328 -5.39 25.54 12.51
CA PHE A 328 -6.07 26.82 12.37
C PHE A 328 -6.97 26.90 11.12
N LEU A 329 -6.77 26.06 10.10
CA LEU A 329 -7.60 26.07 8.88
C LEU A 329 -9.10 25.91 9.18
N SER A 330 -9.45 25.05 10.15
CA SER A 330 -10.86 24.78 10.50
C SER A 330 -11.44 25.75 11.54
N VAL A 331 -10.69 26.76 11.99
CA VAL A 331 -11.13 27.68 13.04
C VAL A 331 -12.14 28.67 12.48
N GLU A 332 -13.32 28.72 13.11
CA GLU A 332 -14.37 29.70 12.84
C GLU A 332 -14.68 30.46 14.13
N GLY A 333 -14.45 31.78 14.10
CA GLY A 333 -14.72 32.66 15.24
C GLY A 333 -13.95 32.31 16.53
N LEU A 334 -14.25 33.04 17.59
CA LEU A 334 -13.49 32.95 18.84
C LEU A 334 -13.69 31.61 19.58
N LYS A 335 -14.90 31.05 19.51
CA LYS A 335 -15.20 29.73 20.10
C LYS A 335 -14.41 28.60 19.43
N GLY A 336 -14.27 28.65 18.11
CA GLY A 336 -13.42 27.73 17.35
C GLY A 336 -11.95 27.85 17.76
N LEU A 337 -11.48 29.08 17.95
CA LEU A 337 -10.10 29.36 18.36
C LEU A 337 -9.80 28.86 19.78
N LYS A 338 -10.70 29.10 20.75
CA LYS A 338 -10.62 28.52 22.10
C LYS A 338 -10.53 26.99 22.06
N SER A 339 -11.34 26.37 21.21
CA SER A 339 -11.35 24.91 21.02
C SER A 339 -10.07 24.36 20.39
N ALA A 340 -9.50 25.07 19.42
CA ALA A 340 -8.20 24.71 18.85
C ALA A 340 -7.09 24.78 19.91
N PHE A 341 -7.09 25.82 20.75
CA PHE A 341 -6.12 25.93 21.84
C PHE A 341 -6.30 24.84 22.90
N GLN A 342 -7.50 24.69 23.47
CA GLN A 342 -7.78 23.75 24.55
C GLN A 342 -7.53 22.29 24.15
N ASN A 343 -8.02 21.89 22.98
CA ASN A 343 -8.14 20.47 22.64
C ASN A 343 -7.01 19.98 21.72
N LYS A 344 -6.24 20.89 21.12
CA LYS A 344 -5.21 20.53 20.15
C LYS A 344 -3.84 21.12 20.49
N ILE A 345 -3.72 22.45 20.59
CA ILE A 345 -2.42 23.11 20.79
C ILE A 345 -1.87 22.83 22.19
N VAL A 346 -2.65 23.06 23.24
CA VAL A 346 -2.18 22.86 24.63
C VAL A 346 -1.81 21.40 24.90
N PRO A 347 -2.63 20.39 24.55
CA PRO A 347 -2.24 18.99 24.71
C PRO A 347 -0.95 18.64 23.97
N LEU A 348 -0.76 19.12 22.74
CA LEU A 348 0.47 18.91 21.98
C LEU A 348 1.70 19.52 22.68
N LEU A 349 1.56 20.73 23.23
CA LEU A 349 2.64 21.36 24.01
C LEU A 349 2.92 20.61 25.32
N GLN A 350 1.91 20.02 25.96
CA GLN A 350 2.11 19.17 27.14
C GLN A 350 2.89 17.90 26.81
N GLU A 351 2.67 17.33 25.62
CA GLU A 351 3.46 16.19 25.12
C GLU A 351 4.91 16.60 24.82
N TYR A 352 5.10 17.72 24.12
CA TYR A 352 6.41 18.25 23.76
C TYR A 352 7.28 18.63 24.95
N PHE A 353 6.67 19.23 25.98
CA PHE A 353 7.35 19.72 27.18
C PHE A 353 6.95 18.91 28.42
N PHE A 354 7.08 17.58 28.35
CA PHE A 354 6.67 16.63 29.40
C PHE A 354 7.06 17.10 30.82
N GLY A 355 6.06 17.53 31.60
CA GLY A 355 6.23 18.00 32.98
C GLY A 355 6.84 19.40 33.16
N ASP A 356 7.17 20.11 32.08
CA ASP A 356 7.78 21.44 32.08
C ASP A 356 6.79 22.52 31.59
N TYR A 357 5.81 22.81 32.46
CA TYR A 357 4.82 23.86 32.22
C TYR A 357 5.41 25.26 32.08
N GLY A 358 6.62 25.49 32.61
CA GLY A 358 7.36 26.73 32.42
C GLY A 358 7.66 26.97 30.94
N LYS A 359 8.17 25.95 30.24
CA LYS A 359 8.40 26.03 28.79
C LYS A 359 7.11 26.22 27.99
N ILE A 360 6.02 25.57 28.38
CA ILE A 360 4.71 25.80 27.75
C ILE A 360 4.33 27.29 27.90
N GLY A 361 4.48 27.87 29.09
CA GLY A 361 4.25 29.29 29.33
C GLY A 361 5.14 30.21 28.48
N LEU A 362 6.39 29.83 28.21
CA LEU A 362 7.26 30.57 27.28
C LEU A 362 6.74 30.55 25.84
N VAL A 363 6.05 29.48 25.43
CA VAL A 363 5.46 29.34 24.08
C VAL A 363 4.16 30.14 23.94
N ILE A 364 3.20 29.96 24.85
CA ILE A 364 1.83 30.49 24.69
C ILE A 364 1.46 31.69 25.57
N SER A 365 2.30 32.12 26.52
CA SER A 365 2.05 33.14 27.56
C SER A 365 1.66 32.55 28.93
N SER A 366 2.15 33.23 30.00
CA SER A 366 1.74 32.99 31.38
C SER A 366 0.26 33.26 31.65
N LYS A 367 -0.43 34.03 30.80
CA LYS A 367 -1.86 34.34 31.00
C LYS A 367 -2.78 33.12 30.89
N PHE A 368 -2.30 32.04 30.25
CA PHE A 368 -2.96 30.73 30.18
C PHE A 368 -2.81 29.90 31.46
N PHE A 369 -2.11 30.40 32.47
CA PHE A 369 -1.82 29.69 33.70
C PHE A 369 -2.39 30.40 34.93
N ASP A 370 -2.85 29.60 35.87
CA ASP A 370 -2.95 29.97 37.28
C ASP A 370 -1.61 29.62 37.94
N ILE A 371 -0.81 30.64 38.20
CA ILE A 371 0.50 30.50 38.84
C ILE A 371 0.29 30.64 40.34
N LYS A 372 0.42 29.53 41.07
CA LYS A 372 0.38 29.55 42.52
C LYS A 372 1.79 29.81 43.04
N ASP A 373 1.98 31.02 43.55
CA ASP A 373 3.17 31.40 44.31
C ASP A 373 2.99 30.90 45.74
N ASN A 374 3.09 29.58 45.91
CA ASN A 374 2.98 28.96 47.21
C ASN A 374 4.38 28.96 47.83
N GLN A 375 4.78 30.06 48.45
CA GLN A 375 5.78 29.95 49.50
C GLN A 375 5.19 29.02 50.56
N VAL A 376 5.69 27.80 50.60
CA VAL A 376 5.31 26.79 51.59
C VAL A 376 6.33 26.81 52.71
N ASP A 377 5.91 26.45 53.91
CA ASP A 377 6.81 26.37 55.06
C ASP A 377 7.93 25.33 54.81
N GLU A 378 9.07 25.48 55.49
CA GLU A 378 10.23 24.58 55.32
C GLU A 378 9.89 23.10 55.62
N ASP A 379 8.83 22.84 56.38
CA ASP A 379 8.33 21.52 56.76
C ASP A 379 7.15 21.01 55.89
N PHE A 380 6.91 21.63 54.72
CA PHE A 380 5.81 21.24 53.82
C PHE A 380 5.90 19.80 53.31
N PHE A 381 7.11 19.31 53.04
CA PHE A 381 7.34 17.94 52.57
C PHE A 381 7.59 16.99 53.74
N ALA A 382 7.24 15.71 53.56
CA ALA A 382 7.53 14.68 54.56
C ALA A 382 9.05 14.58 54.80
N PRO A 383 9.52 14.40 56.06
CA PRO A 383 10.94 14.29 56.35
C PRO A 383 11.57 13.15 55.56
N PHE A 384 12.61 13.45 54.79
CA PHE A 384 13.38 12.47 54.04
C PHE A 384 14.85 12.88 54.02
N GLU A 385 15.63 12.32 54.94
CA GLU A 385 17.01 12.74 55.23
C GLU A 385 17.98 12.56 54.04
N ASP A 386 17.62 11.70 53.07
CA ASP A 386 18.43 11.40 51.89
C ASP A 386 18.14 12.33 50.68
N TYR A 387 17.29 13.35 50.80
CA TYR A 387 16.91 14.22 49.69
C TYR A 387 16.76 15.70 50.09
N ASP A 388 17.47 16.58 49.39
CA ASP A 388 17.36 18.03 49.58
C ASP A 388 16.08 18.57 48.90
N SER A 389 15.08 18.92 49.72
CA SER A 389 13.82 19.50 49.27
C SER A 389 13.84 21.01 49.13
N SER A 390 14.91 21.71 49.54
CA SER A 390 14.96 23.18 49.51
C SER A 390 14.69 23.77 48.12
N PRO A 391 15.24 23.23 47.01
CA PRO A 391 14.91 23.73 45.66
C PRO A 391 13.45 23.52 45.24
N LEU A 392 12.75 22.57 45.87
CA LEU A 392 11.35 22.27 45.56
C LEU A 392 10.38 23.21 46.27
N VAL A 393 10.77 23.74 47.44
CA VAL A 393 9.97 24.71 48.21
C VAL A 393 9.86 26.04 47.48
N GLU A 394 10.93 26.47 46.79
CA GLU A 394 10.93 27.72 46.00
C GLU A 394 10.28 27.57 44.61
N ARG A 395 9.92 26.33 44.21
CA ARG A 395 9.42 26.05 42.87
C ARG A 395 7.97 26.50 42.73
N LYS A 396 7.71 27.36 41.73
CA LYS A 396 6.35 27.76 41.36
C LYS A 396 5.54 26.59 40.80
N VAL A 397 4.27 26.53 41.19
CA VAL A 397 3.30 25.54 40.68
C VAL A 397 2.43 26.19 39.60
N TYR A 398 2.40 25.58 38.43
CA TYR A 398 1.66 26.05 37.26
C TYR A 398 0.45 25.15 37.02
N HIS A 399 -0.74 25.74 36.97
CA HIS A 399 -1.96 25.06 36.53
C HIS A 399 -2.46 25.71 35.23
N LEU A 400 -2.68 24.91 34.19
CA LEU A 400 -3.34 25.41 32.98
C LEU A 400 -4.79 25.77 33.30
N LYS A 401 -5.21 26.97 32.88
CA LYS A 401 -6.60 27.36 32.92
C LYS A 401 -7.39 26.52 31.92
N ASN A 402 -8.66 26.24 32.23
CA ASN A 402 -9.58 25.74 31.22
C ASN A 402 -9.91 26.88 30.25
N ILE A 403 -9.39 26.82 29.03
CA ILE A 403 -9.54 27.86 28.01
C ILE A 403 -10.99 28.02 27.57
N GLN A 404 -11.81 26.98 27.69
CA GLN A 404 -13.24 27.08 27.40
C GLN A 404 -13.99 27.92 28.43
N ASP A 405 -13.52 27.94 29.67
CA ASP A 405 -14.14 28.68 30.77
C ASP A 405 -13.60 30.12 30.87
N MET A 406 -12.51 30.45 30.15
CA MET A 406 -11.99 31.82 30.09
C MET A 406 -13.02 32.75 29.43
N SER A 407 -13.17 33.99 29.93
CA SER A 407 -13.96 35.00 29.23
C SER A 407 -13.32 35.33 27.87
N ASP A 408 -14.12 35.86 26.94
CA ASP A 408 -13.63 36.27 25.62
C ASP A 408 -12.55 37.34 25.74
N GLU A 409 -12.71 38.32 26.65
CA GLU A 409 -11.70 39.36 26.87
C GLU A 409 -10.39 38.78 27.39
N VAL A 410 -10.45 37.92 28.40
CA VAL A 410 -9.24 37.33 29.01
C VAL A 410 -8.50 36.44 28.01
N PHE A 411 -9.22 35.69 27.18
CA PHE A 411 -8.61 34.87 26.13
C PHE A 411 -7.95 35.72 25.04
N ILE A 412 -8.62 36.77 24.56
CA ILE A 412 -8.04 37.72 23.59
C ILE A 412 -6.81 38.41 24.17
N GLU A 413 -6.86 38.81 25.44
CA GLU A 413 -5.73 39.45 26.13
C GLU A 413 -4.52 38.50 26.25
N ALA A 414 -4.77 37.21 26.48
CA ALA A 414 -3.73 36.17 26.50
C ALA A 414 -3.09 35.97 25.11
N LEU A 415 -3.89 35.95 24.04
CA LEU A 415 -3.39 35.87 22.66
C LEU A 415 -2.61 37.11 22.22
N ASN A 416 -3.06 38.30 22.63
CA ASN A 416 -2.34 39.55 22.36
C ASN A 416 -1.00 39.59 23.09
N ASP A 417 -0.95 39.12 24.34
CA ASP A 417 0.31 38.97 25.08
C ASP A 417 1.26 37.98 24.40
N LEU A 418 0.71 36.88 23.84
CA LEU A 418 1.48 35.94 23.04
C LEU A 418 2.09 36.63 21.81
N GLN A 419 1.32 37.42 21.05
CA GLN A 419 1.79 38.08 19.83
C GLN A 419 2.76 39.24 20.06
N ARG A 420 2.87 39.76 21.29
CA ARG A 420 3.72 40.91 21.68
C ARG A 420 3.89 41.94 20.55
N LYS A 421 2.79 42.59 20.13
CA LYS A 421 2.87 43.90 19.48
C LYS A 421 3.25 44.95 20.54
N ASN A 422 4.48 44.90 21.06
CA ASN A 422 5.24 45.95 21.76
C ASN A 422 6.22 45.37 22.81
N LYS A 423 7.49 45.26 22.44
CA LYS A 423 8.57 46.03 23.07
C LYS A 423 9.73 46.21 22.11
#